data_AF-A0A951HZP7-F1
#
_entry.id   AF-A0A951HZP7-F1
#
_cell.length_a   1.000
_cell.length_b   1.000
_cell.length_c   1.000
_cell.angle_alpha   90.00
_cell.angle_beta   90.00
_cell.angle_gamma   90.00
#
_symmetry.space_group_name_H-M   'P 1'
#
loop_
_entity.id
_entity.type
_entity.pdbx_description
1 polymer ?
#
loop_
_entity_poly.entity_id
_entity_poly.type
_entity_poly.pdbx_seq_one_letter_code
_entity_poly.pdbx_strand_id
1 'polypeptide(L)'
;MNILTPQQLTQYERDGFLVLKDFVSEEACERLRARAAELVAEFDPRGVISIFSTKEQTRTSDDYFLNSGDQVRFFFEEDAFDEHGNLRQSKERSINKIGHALHDLDPVFDGFSRTPALSSLVKDLGIEEPLLIQSMYIFKQPKIGGEVTCHQDSTFLYTEPLSVIGFWFALEDATIENGCLWALRGGHKGGLKKRFRRAAGGGTRFDVLDESEWSMDELVPLEVSKG
;
A
#
# COMPACT_ATOMS: atom_id res chain seq x y z
N MET A 1 -17.98 -17.97 11.78
CA MET A 1 -17.35 -17.57 13.05
C MET A 1 -16.83 -16.16 12.84
N ASN A 2 -17.08 -15.26 13.77
CA ASN A 2 -16.59 -13.89 13.68
C ASN A 2 -15.11 -13.90 14.08
N ILE A 3 -14.28 -13.22 13.29
CA ILE A 3 -12.86 -12.94 13.56
C ILE A 3 -12.75 -11.85 14.63
N LEU A 4 -13.56 -10.79 14.50
CA LEU A 4 -13.50 -9.63 15.38
C LEU A 4 -14.41 -9.76 16.60
N THR A 5 -13.87 -9.43 17.77
CA THR A 5 -14.67 -9.25 18.98
C THR A 5 -15.45 -7.92 18.94
N PRO A 6 -16.57 -7.79 19.69
CA PRO A 6 -17.27 -6.52 19.80
C PRO A 6 -16.37 -5.36 20.25
N GLN A 7 -15.41 -5.64 21.15
CA GLN A 7 -14.44 -4.65 21.62
C GLN A 7 -13.50 -4.18 20.51
N GLN A 8 -13.04 -5.08 19.65
CA GLN A 8 -12.21 -4.76 18.48
C GLN A 8 -12.98 -3.93 17.45
N LEU A 9 -14.25 -4.25 17.21
CA LEU A 9 -15.12 -3.46 16.33
C LEU A 9 -15.30 -2.03 16.87
N THR A 10 -15.63 -1.88 18.15
CA THR A 10 -15.73 -0.56 18.78
C THR A 10 -14.41 0.20 18.72
N GLN A 11 -13.27 -0.48 18.88
CA GLN A 11 -11.95 0.15 18.73
C GLN A 11 -11.72 0.64 17.30
N TYR A 12 -12.00 -0.19 16.29
CA TYR A 12 -11.87 0.16 14.88
C TYR A 12 -12.73 1.38 14.52
N GLU A 13 -14.00 1.40 14.93
CA GLU A 13 -14.90 2.53 14.72
C GLU A 13 -14.42 3.82 15.41
N ARG A 14 -13.85 3.69 16.61
CA ARG A 14 -13.33 4.83 17.38
C ARG A 14 -12.08 5.41 16.74
N ASP A 15 -11.10 4.55 16.43
CA ASP A 15 -9.73 4.92 16.09
C ASP A 15 -9.50 5.05 14.58
N GLY A 16 -10.30 4.39 13.75
CA GLY A 16 -10.15 4.37 12.29
C GLY A 16 -9.16 3.33 11.77
N PHE A 17 -8.52 2.60 12.67
CA PHE A 17 -7.62 1.49 12.36
C PHE A 17 -7.67 0.46 13.50
N LEU A 18 -7.21 -0.75 13.22
CA LEU A 18 -7.12 -1.83 14.19
C LEU A 18 -5.89 -2.68 13.89
N VAL A 19 -5.12 -3.02 14.92
CA VAL A 19 -3.99 -3.95 14.82
C VAL A 19 -4.44 -5.33 15.26
N LEU A 20 -4.39 -6.29 14.34
CA LEU A 20 -4.61 -7.72 14.61
C LEU A 20 -3.25 -8.41 14.56
N LYS A 21 -2.72 -8.80 15.72
CA LYS A 21 -1.45 -9.53 15.79
C LYS A 21 -1.67 -11.00 15.46
N ASP A 22 -0.67 -11.62 14.84
CA ASP A 22 -0.65 -13.05 14.54
C ASP A 22 -1.84 -13.47 13.65
N PHE A 23 -2.32 -12.56 12.81
CA PHE A 23 -3.47 -12.82 11.94
C PHE A 23 -3.07 -13.74 10.77
N VAL A 24 -1.87 -13.53 10.24
CA VAL A 24 -1.27 -14.35 9.18
C VAL A 24 -0.18 -15.23 9.77
N SER A 25 -0.14 -16.51 9.39
CA SER A 25 0.96 -17.40 9.81
C SER A 25 2.30 -16.97 9.19
N GLU A 26 3.40 -17.16 9.93
CA GLU A 26 4.75 -16.94 9.40
C GLU A 26 5.01 -17.67 8.08
N GLU A 27 4.51 -18.90 7.92
CA GLU A 27 4.66 -19.68 6.67
C GLU A 27 4.03 -18.97 5.47
N ALA A 28 2.86 -18.36 5.65
CA ALA A 28 2.21 -17.58 4.61
C ALA A 28 3.00 -16.30 4.29
N CYS A 29 3.55 -15.63 5.30
CA CYS A 29 4.45 -14.50 5.11
C CYS A 29 5.68 -14.89 4.28
N GLU A 30 6.37 -15.98 4.64
CA GLU A 30 7.54 -16.46 3.90
C GLU A 30 7.20 -16.87 2.47
N ARG A 31 6.02 -17.46 2.24
CA ARG A 31 5.54 -17.80 0.89
C ARG A 31 5.34 -16.57 0.01
N LEU A 32 4.74 -15.51 0.56
CA LEU A 32 4.56 -14.24 -0.15
C LEU A 32 5.91 -13.57 -0.45
N ARG A 33 6.84 -13.56 0.52
CA ARG A 33 8.19 -13.00 0.37
C ARG A 33 9.01 -13.75 -0.69
N ALA A 34 8.99 -15.08 -0.63
CA ALA A 34 9.65 -15.92 -1.63
C ALA A 34 9.12 -15.64 -3.03
N ARG A 35 7.79 -15.55 -3.18
CA ARG A 35 7.20 -15.24 -4.49
C ARG A 35 7.55 -13.84 -4.98
N ALA A 36 7.55 -12.83 -4.10
CA ALA A 36 7.99 -11.48 -4.46
C ALA A 36 9.45 -11.46 -4.93
N ALA A 37 10.33 -12.23 -4.28
CA ALA A 37 11.74 -12.34 -4.69
C ALA A 37 11.89 -13.00 -6.07
N GLU A 38 11.11 -14.05 -6.36
CA GLU A 38 11.07 -14.68 -7.69
C GLU A 38 10.60 -13.70 -8.77
N LEU A 39 9.50 -12.99 -8.53
CA LEU A 39 8.97 -11.97 -9.44
C LEU A 39 10.01 -10.88 -9.74
N VAL A 40 10.71 -10.43 -8.70
CA VAL A 40 11.80 -9.46 -8.85
C VAL A 40 12.96 -10.05 -9.65
N ALA A 41 13.34 -11.30 -9.42
CA ALA A 41 14.42 -11.95 -10.17
C ALA A 41 14.09 -12.04 -11.67
N GLU A 42 12.86 -12.40 -12.00
CA GLU A 42 12.33 -12.52 -13.37
C GLU A 42 12.15 -11.17 -14.08
N PHE A 43 11.95 -10.08 -13.34
CA PHE A 43 11.72 -8.75 -13.89
C PHE A 43 12.94 -8.19 -14.65
N ASP A 44 12.75 -7.84 -15.92
CA ASP A 44 13.72 -7.10 -16.73
C ASP A 44 13.39 -5.59 -16.74
N PRO A 45 14.22 -4.73 -16.14
CA PRO A 45 13.95 -3.29 -16.08
C PRO A 45 14.25 -2.56 -17.39
N ARG A 46 14.83 -3.22 -18.41
CA ARG A 46 15.16 -2.58 -19.69
C ARG A 46 13.89 -2.08 -20.37
N GLY A 47 13.84 -0.78 -20.66
CA GLY A 47 12.69 -0.11 -21.27
C GLY A 47 11.60 0.33 -20.29
N VAL A 48 11.78 0.09 -18.98
CA VAL A 48 10.86 0.48 -17.91
C VAL A 48 11.61 1.33 -16.88
N ILE A 49 11.77 2.62 -17.17
CA ILE A 49 12.29 3.59 -16.20
C ILE A 49 11.11 4.44 -15.72
N SER A 50 10.30 3.87 -14.85
CA SER A 50 9.31 4.62 -14.07
C SER A 50 9.92 4.88 -12.70
N ILE A 51 10.52 6.06 -12.52
CA ILE A 51 10.96 6.53 -11.20
C ILE A 51 9.70 6.98 -10.46
N PHE A 52 9.44 6.43 -9.28
CA PHE A 52 8.39 6.93 -8.40
C PHE A 52 8.96 8.16 -7.68
N SER A 53 8.68 9.37 -8.18
CA SER A 53 9.02 10.62 -7.52
C SER A 53 7.75 11.37 -7.12
N THR A 54 7.77 11.99 -5.94
CA THR A 54 6.72 12.92 -5.51
C THR A 54 6.94 14.34 -6.04
N LYS A 55 8.07 14.60 -6.73
CA LYS A 55 8.54 15.96 -7.07
C LYS A 55 8.59 16.27 -8.56
N GLU A 56 8.83 15.30 -9.46
CA GLU A 56 8.82 15.55 -10.91
C GLU A 56 8.20 14.38 -11.71
N GLN A 57 7.01 14.61 -12.26
CA GLN A 57 6.27 13.66 -13.09
C GLN A 57 6.63 13.83 -14.57
N THR A 58 7.46 12.93 -15.11
CA THR A 58 7.64 12.81 -16.58
C THR A 58 6.45 12.04 -17.18
N ARG A 59 5.90 12.49 -18.31
CA ARG A 59 4.68 11.92 -18.93
C ARG A 59 4.73 10.39 -19.14
N THR A 60 5.90 9.80 -19.40
CA THR A 60 6.09 8.36 -19.57
C THR A 60 6.02 7.57 -18.26
N SER A 61 6.45 8.15 -17.14
CA SER A 61 6.28 7.59 -15.79
C SER A 61 4.78 7.51 -15.44
N ASP A 62 4.03 8.57 -15.77
CA ASP A 62 2.59 8.62 -15.54
C ASP A 62 1.85 7.51 -16.31
N ASP A 63 2.14 7.26 -17.58
CA ASP A 63 1.44 6.22 -18.35
C ASP A 63 1.73 4.80 -17.83
N TYR A 64 2.96 4.53 -17.41
CA TYR A 64 3.32 3.25 -16.80
C TYR A 64 2.63 3.06 -15.44
N PHE A 65 2.48 4.12 -14.65
CA PHE A 65 1.69 4.03 -13.42
C PHE A 65 0.19 3.92 -13.69
N LEU A 66 -0.37 4.78 -14.54
CA LEU A 66 -1.82 4.86 -14.80
C LEU A 66 -2.38 3.61 -15.48
N ASN A 67 -1.57 2.85 -16.23
CA ASN A 67 -1.99 1.60 -16.86
C ASN A 67 -1.54 0.35 -16.10
N SER A 68 -1.26 0.47 -14.79
CA SER A 68 -0.81 -0.64 -13.94
C SER A 68 -1.92 -1.31 -13.13
N GLY A 69 -3.15 -0.78 -13.18
CA GLY A 69 -4.27 -1.22 -12.34
C GLY A 69 -4.65 -2.69 -12.51
N ASP A 70 -4.45 -3.22 -13.71
CA ASP A 70 -4.73 -4.60 -14.13
C ASP A 70 -3.44 -5.35 -14.49
N GLN A 71 -2.28 -4.93 -13.96
CA GLN A 71 -0.97 -5.49 -14.28
C GLN A 71 -0.16 -5.78 -13.02
N VAL A 72 0.89 -6.60 -13.16
CA VAL A 72 1.98 -6.73 -12.19
C VAL A 72 3.18 -5.94 -12.72
N ARG A 73 3.42 -4.78 -12.13
CA ARG A 73 4.44 -3.80 -12.49
C ARG A 73 5.30 -3.46 -11.28
N PHE A 74 6.55 -3.12 -11.57
CA PHE A 74 7.57 -2.80 -10.56
C PHE A 74 7.84 -1.30 -10.59
N PHE A 75 7.96 -0.71 -9.40
CA PHE A 75 8.21 0.71 -9.21
C PHE A 75 9.47 0.87 -8.36
N PHE A 76 10.43 1.62 -8.88
CA PHE A 76 11.72 1.86 -8.23
C PHE A 76 11.61 2.97 -7.18
N GLU A 77 12.49 2.93 -6.18
CA GLU A 77 12.72 4.05 -5.27
C GLU A 77 13.20 5.29 -6.06
N GLU A 78 12.84 6.49 -5.58
CA GLU A 78 13.26 7.76 -6.19
C GLU A 78 14.80 7.85 -6.28
N ASP A 79 15.48 7.45 -5.20
CA ASP A 79 16.94 7.49 -5.06
C ASP A 79 17.65 6.23 -5.62
N ALA A 80 16.94 5.36 -6.34
CA ALA A 80 17.52 4.14 -6.90
C ALA A 80 18.54 4.42 -8.02
N PHE A 81 18.41 5.54 -8.72
CA PHE A 81 19.18 5.87 -9.92
C PHE A 81 20.18 7.00 -9.67
N ASP A 82 21.30 6.97 -10.40
CA ASP A 82 22.24 8.09 -10.47
C ASP A 82 21.81 9.13 -11.51
N GLU A 83 22.58 10.21 -11.64
CA GLU A 83 22.35 11.30 -12.59
C GLU A 83 22.43 10.85 -14.06
N HIS A 84 22.97 9.64 -14.31
CA HIS A 84 23.09 9.03 -15.63
C HIS A 84 22.01 7.97 -15.90
N GLY A 85 21.08 7.76 -14.96
CA GLY A 85 20.00 6.77 -15.07
C GLY A 85 20.44 5.33 -14.82
N ASN A 86 21.62 5.11 -14.23
CA ASN A 86 22.06 3.78 -13.82
C ASN A 86 21.63 3.49 -12.38
N LEU A 87 21.35 2.22 -12.08
CA LEU A 87 21.06 1.81 -10.72
C LEU A 87 22.29 1.98 -9.82
N ARG A 88 22.12 2.64 -8.67
CA ARG A 88 23.16 2.83 -7.64
C ARG A 88 23.46 1.55 -6.86
N GLN A 89 22.53 0.59 -6.86
CA GLN A 89 22.64 -0.70 -6.19
C GLN A 89 21.88 -1.78 -6.99
N SER A 90 21.87 -3.02 -6.50
CA SER A 90 21.22 -4.11 -7.23
C SER A 90 19.71 -3.86 -7.38
N LYS A 91 19.14 -4.34 -8.49
CA LYS A 91 17.71 -4.21 -8.82
C LYS A 91 16.81 -4.62 -7.64
N GLU A 92 17.16 -5.73 -7.00
CA GLU A 92 16.42 -6.33 -5.88
C GLU A 92 16.35 -5.40 -4.67
N ARG A 93 17.33 -4.50 -4.53
CA ARG A 93 17.38 -3.51 -3.46
C ARG A 93 16.89 -2.13 -3.88
N SER A 94 16.50 -1.95 -5.15
CA SER A 94 16.10 -0.66 -5.70
C SER A 94 14.60 -0.53 -5.94
N ILE A 95 13.84 -1.63 -5.83
CA ILE A 95 12.40 -1.63 -6.03
C ILE A 95 11.70 -1.21 -4.73
N ASN A 96 10.85 -0.19 -4.83
CA ASN A 96 9.99 0.29 -3.75
C ASN A 96 8.78 -0.61 -3.55
N LYS A 97 8.10 -0.94 -4.66
CA LYS A 97 6.88 -1.77 -4.64
C LYS A 97 6.63 -2.55 -5.92
N ILE A 98 5.79 -3.58 -5.80
CA ILE A 98 5.13 -4.28 -6.90
C ILE A 98 3.63 -3.97 -6.82
N GLY A 99 2.98 -3.67 -7.94
CA GLY A 99 1.54 -3.41 -8.01
C GLY A 99 0.99 -3.42 -9.43
N HIS A 100 -0.31 -3.38 -9.67
CA HIS A 100 -1.37 -3.22 -8.66
C HIS A 100 -2.37 -4.38 -8.65
N ALA A 101 -2.15 -5.43 -9.45
CA ALA A 101 -3.05 -6.57 -9.60
C ALA A 101 -2.43 -7.94 -9.20
N LEU A 102 -1.48 -7.97 -8.26
CA LEU A 102 -0.93 -9.23 -7.72
C LEU A 102 -2.04 -10.18 -7.24
N HIS A 103 -3.05 -9.65 -6.55
CA HIS A 103 -4.20 -10.40 -6.05
C HIS A 103 -5.04 -11.09 -7.14
N ASP A 104 -4.92 -10.71 -8.41
CA ASP A 104 -5.68 -11.31 -9.52
C ASP A 104 -4.79 -12.11 -10.47
N LEU A 105 -3.53 -11.69 -10.63
CA LEU A 105 -2.65 -12.20 -11.68
C LEU A 105 -1.56 -13.15 -11.17
N ASP A 106 -1.22 -13.12 -9.88
CA ASP A 106 -0.26 -14.05 -9.31
C ASP A 106 -0.96 -15.10 -8.42
N PRO A 107 -0.82 -16.41 -8.70
CA PRO A 107 -1.52 -17.45 -7.96
C PRO A 107 -1.24 -17.50 -6.46
N VAL A 108 -0.05 -17.09 -6.01
CA VAL A 108 0.29 -17.09 -4.57
C VAL A 108 -0.40 -15.94 -3.87
N PHE A 109 -0.40 -14.75 -4.47
CA PHE A 109 -1.09 -13.58 -3.93
C PHE A 109 -2.61 -13.71 -4.03
N ASP A 110 -3.16 -14.28 -5.11
CA ASP A 110 -4.59 -14.60 -5.24
C ASP A 110 -5.06 -15.54 -4.13
N GLY A 111 -4.35 -16.66 -3.95
CA GLY A 111 -4.67 -17.63 -2.91
C GLY A 111 -4.61 -17.04 -1.50
N PHE A 112 -3.68 -16.11 -1.25
CA PHE A 112 -3.59 -15.38 0.02
C PHE A 112 -4.76 -14.40 0.20
N SER A 113 -5.06 -13.58 -0.80
CA SER A 113 -6.08 -12.53 -0.73
C SER A 113 -7.51 -13.07 -0.59
N ARG A 114 -7.76 -14.33 -0.95
CA ARG A 114 -9.09 -14.97 -0.93
C ARG A 114 -9.22 -16.07 0.13
N THR A 115 -8.43 -16.01 1.20
CA THR A 115 -8.56 -16.94 2.31
C THR A 115 -9.91 -16.82 3.03
N PRO A 116 -10.44 -17.91 3.62
CA PRO A 116 -11.67 -17.84 4.42
C PRO A 116 -11.58 -16.87 5.60
N ALA A 117 -10.40 -16.73 6.22
CA ALA A 117 -10.18 -15.80 7.32
C ALA A 117 -10.37 -14.34 6.90
N LEU A 118 -9.79 -13.93 5.76
CA LEU A 118 -10.01 -12.59 5.20
C LEU A 118 -11.46 -12.37 4.79
N SER A 119 -12.10 -13.37 4.16
CA SER A 119 -13.53 -13.29 3.81
C SER A 119 -14.41 -13.08 5.05
N SER A 120 -14.11 -13.75 6.17
CA SER A 120 -14.82 -13.55 7.43
C SER A 120 -14.53 -12.18 8.06
N LEU A 121 -13.28 -11.73 8.06
CA LEU A 121 -12.90 -10.41 8.58
C LEU A 121 -13.62 -9.27 7.84
N VAL A 122 -13.67 -9.35 6.51
CA VAL A 122 -14.36 -8.38 5.65
C VAL A 122 -15.86 -8.31 5.96
N LYS A 123 -16.50 -9.45 6.23
CA LYS A 123 -17.91 -9.50 6.65
C LYS A 123 -18.13 -8.91 8.02
N ASP A 124 -17.23 -9.16 8.98
CA ASP A 124 -17.31 -8.54 10.31
C ASP A 124 -17.20 -7.02 10.25
N LEU A 125 -16.46 -6.49 9.27
CA LEU A 125 -16.33 -5.06 8.99
C LEU A 125 -17.52 -4.47 8.20
N GLY A 126 -18.54 -5.28 7.90
CA GLY A 126 -19.78 -4.82 7.28
C GLY A 126 -19.74 -4.66 5.76
N ILE A 127 -18.72 -5.17 5.07
CA ILE A 127 -18.70 -5.18 3.61
C ILE A 127 -19.55 -6.36 3.10
N GLU A 128 -20.68 -6.04 2.46
CA GLU A 128 -21.61 -7.04 1.93
C GLU A 128 -21.11 -7.68 0.62
N GLU A 129 -20.67 -6.85 -0.33
CA GLU A 129 -20.19 -7.26 -1.65
C GLU A 129 -18.72 -6.85 -1.85
N PRO A 130 -17.76 -7.59 -1.27
CA PRO A 130 -16.36 -7.19 -1.31
C PRO A 130 -15.75 -7.37 -2.69
N LEU A 131 -15.04 -6.33 -3.14
CA LEU A 131 -14.18 -6.35 -4.32
C LEU A 131 -12.75 -6.00 -3.90
N LEU A 132 -11.79 -6.75 -4.44
CA LEU A 132 -10.39 -6.38 -4.37
C LEU A 132 -10.10 -5.45 -5.54
N ILE A 133 -9.82 -4.17 -5.23
CA ILE A 133 -9.62 -3.13 -6.25
C ILE A 133 -8.13 -2.84 -6.52
N GLN A 134 -7.26 -3.26 -5.61
CA GLN A 134 -5.82 -3.02 -5.66
C GLN A 134 -5.08 -3.91 -4.65
N SER A 135 -3.89 -4.37 -5.02
CA SER A 135 -2.92 -4.97 -4.11
C SER A 135 -1.51 -4.46 -4.41
N MET A 136 -0.69 -4.27 -3.38
CA MET A 136 0.72 -3.92 -3.53
C MET A 136 1.58 -4.76 -2.60
N TYR A 137 2.80 -5.05 -3.04
CA TYR A 137 3.89 -5.52 -2.18
C TYR A 137 4.86 -4.37 -1.95
N ILE A 138 5.11 -3.97 -0.70
CA ILE A 138 5.97 -2.82 -0.36
C ILE A 138 7.23 -3.34 0.33
N PHE A 139 8.41 -2.99 -0.19
CA PHE A 139 9.69 -3.54 0.28
C PHE A 139 10.30 -2.77 1.47
N LYS A 140 10.14 -1.44 1.51
CA LYS A 140 10.86 -0.55 2.45
C LYS A 140 12.37 -0.85 2.47
N GLN A 141 13.02 -0.62 1.33
CA GLN A 141 14.43 -0.96 1.15
C GLN A 141 15.32 -0.30 2.21
N PRO A 142 16.31 -1.00 2.78
CA PRO A 142 17.20 -0.39 3.75
C PRO A 142 17.91 0.83 3.18
N LYS A 143 17.98 1.92 3.97
CA LYS A 143 18.63 3.21 3.66
C LYS A 143 17.94 4.08 2.62
N ILE A 144 17.35 3.50 1.58
CA ILE A 144 16.71 4.25 0.47
C ILE A 144 15.19 4.10 0.42
N GLY A 145 14.59 3.37 1.37
CA GLY A 145 13.16 3.13 1.43
C GLY A 145 12.42 4.44 1.63
N GLY A 146 11.70 4.91 0.60
CA GLY A 146 11.04 6.21 0.61
C GLY A 146 10.08 6.39 1.77
N GLU A 147 10.06 7.59 2.34
CA GLU A 147 9.02 8.01 3.28
C GLU A 147 7.66 8.05 2.57
N VAL A 148 6.62 7.56 3.26
CA VAL A 148 5.24 7.74 2.81
C VAL A 148 4.64 8.85 3.65
N THR A 149 4.33 9.98 3.03
CA THR A 149 3.75 11.13 3.73
C THR A 149 2.34 10.82 4.23
N CYS A 150 1.91 11.51 5.29
CA CYS A 150 0.59 11.30 5.88
C CYS A 150 -0.53 11.57 4.84
N HIS A 151 -1.41 10.60 4.64
CA HIS A 151 -2.47 10.63 3.64
C HIS A 151 -3.67 9.78 4.06
N GLN A 152 -4.76 9.89 3.28
CA GLN A 152 -5.93 9.02 3.35
C GLN A 152 -6.02 8.20 2.06
N ASP A 153 -6.22 6.89 2.13
CA ASP A 153 -6.34 6.04 0.94
C ASP A 153 -7.48 6.50 0.01
N SER A 154 -8.58 7.00 0.57
CA SER A 154 -9.70 7.59 -0.18
C SER A 154 -9.31 8.81 -1.03
N THR A 155 -8.12 9.39 -0.82
CA THR A 155 -7.54 10.38 -1.73
C THR A 155 -7.32 9.78 -3.12
N PHE A 156 -6.90 8.51 -3.16
CA PHE A 156 -6.53 7.79 -4.37
C PHE A 156 -7.63 6.81 -4.82
N LEU A 157 -8.29 6.15 -3.86
CA LEU A 157 -9.34 5.14 -4.08
C LEU A 157 -10.69 5.67 -3.59
N TYR A 158 -11.22 6.67 -4.30
CA TYR A 158 -12.45 7.36 -3.91
C TYR A 158 -13.72 6.60 -4.33
N THR A 159 -14.72 6.55 -3.44
CA THR A 159 -16.07 6.02 -3.67
C THR A 159 -17.12 6.97 -3.09
N GLU A 160 -18.38 6.83 -3.51
CA GLU A 160 -19.50 7.62 -2.96
C GLU A 160 -20.67 6.69 -2.62
N PRO A 161 -20.97 6.44 -1.33
CA PRO A 161 -20.23 6.87 -0.13
C PRO A 161 -18.83 6.21 -0.02
N LEU A 162 -17.97 6.76 0.85
CA LEU A 162 -16.65 6.18 1.13
C LEU A 162 -16.80 4.77 1.71
N SER A 163 -16.19 3.78 1.07
CA SER A 163 -16.36 2.34 1.39
C SER A 163 -15.06 1.53 1.37
N VAL A 164 -13.93 2.15 1.04
CA VAL A 164 -12.64 1.43 0.92
C VAL A 164 -12.04 1.16 2.31
N ILE A 165 -11.66 -0.10 2.54
CA ILE A 165 -10.90 -0.53 3.71
C ILE A 165 -9.54 -1.06 3.25
N GLY A 166 -8.45 -0.56 3.84
CA GLY A 166 -7.10 -1.06 3.62
C GLY A 166 -6.76 -2.21 4.57
N PHE A 167 -6.22 -3.30 4.02
CA PHE A 167 -5.56 -4.33 4.81
C PHE A 167 -4.05 -4.27 4.56
N TRP A 168 -3.29 -4.17 5.64
CA TRP A 168 -1.83 -4.15 5.61
C TRP A 168 -1.31 -5.32 6.44
N PHE A 169 -0.37 -6.08 5.89
CA PHE A 169 0.18 -7.28 6.50
C PHE A 169 1.70 -7.13 6.69
N ALA A 170 2.17 -7.33 7.91
CA ALA A 170 3.59 -7.36 8.24
C ALA A 170 4.21 -8.68 7.76
N LEU A 171 4.91 -8.65 6.62
CA LEU A 171 5.65 -9.82 6.14
C LEU A 171 7.01 -9.97 6.85
N GLU A 172 7.46 -8.91 7.50
CA GLU A 172 8.60 -8.84 8.41
C GLU A 172 8.21 -7.97 9.60
N ASP A 173 8.95 -8.05 10.71
CA ASP A 173 8.71 -7.17 11.86
C ASP A 173 8.76 -5.71 11.40
N ALA A 174 7.74 -4.93 11.76
CA ALA A 174 7.63 -3.50 11.49
C ALA A 174 7.87 -2.75 12.80
N THR A 175 8.98 -2.02 12.86
CA THR A 175 9.42 -1.23 14.01
C THR A 175 9.55 0.24 13.63
N ILE A 176 9.69 1.13 14.60
CA ILE A 176 9.96 2.55 14.34
C ILE A 176 11.23 2.71 13.50
N GLU A 177 12.27 1.92 13.76
CA GLU A 177 13.57 2.01 13.10
C GLU A 177 13.55 1.58 11.63
N ASN A 178 12.64 0.69 11.24
CA ASN A 178 12.53 0.20 9.86
C ASN A 178 11.30 0.74 9.11
N GLY A 179 10.54 1.64 9.73
CA GLY A 179 9.46 2.38 9.09
C GLY A 179 8.09 1.72 9.20
N CYS A 180 7.70 1.32 10.41
CA CYS A 180 6.32 0.93 10.72
C CYS A 180 5.31 2.01 10.33
N LEU A 181 4.03 1.64 10.27
CA LEU A 181 2.96 2.61 10.04
C LEU A 181 2.80 3.57 11.22
N TRP A 182 2.32 4.77 10.92
CA TRP A 182 1.88 5.76 11.89
C TRP A 182 0.47 6.19 11.54
N ALA A 183 -0.40 6.33 12.54
CA ALA A 183 -1.81 6.66 12.32
C ALA A 183 -2.33 7.70 13.31
N LEU A 184 -3.27 8.53 12.85
CA LEU A 184 -3.98 9.48 13.70
C LEU A 184 -5.27 8.83 14.21
N ARG A 185 -5.39 8.65 15.53
CA ARG A 185 -6.61 8.05 16.11
C ARG A 185 -7.81 8.95 15.86
N GLY A 186 -8.85 8.38 15.24
CA GLY A 186 -10.06 9.11 14.88
C GLY A 186 -9.91 10.00 13.63
N GLY A 187 -8.75 9.96 12.97
CA GLY A 187 -8.47 10.80 11.79
C GLY A 187 -9.43 10.56 10.62
N HIS A 188 -10.04 9.37 10.54
CA HIS A 188 -11.06 9.03 9.54
C HIS A 188 -12.36 9.84 9.68
N LYS A 189 -12.60 10.50 10.82
CA LYS A 189 -13.80 11.33 11.07
C LYS A 189 -13.68 12.75 10.54
N GLY A 190 -12.48 13.19 10.15
CA GLY A 190 -12.20 14.57 9.71
C GLY A 190 -12.62 14.91 8.28
N GLY A 191 -13.28 13.99 7.56
CA GLY A 191 -13.54 14.14 6.13
C GLY A 191 -12.29 13.94 5.28
N LEU A 192 -12.43 14.05 3.95
CA LEU A 192 -11.34 13.83 3.01
C LEU A 192 -10.62 15.15 2.69
N LYS A 193 -9.29 15.20 2.84
CA LYS A 193 -8.53 16.44 2.59
C LYS A 193 -8.21 16.72 1.13
N LYS A 194 -7.97 15.69 0.32
CA LYS A 194 -7.55 15.82 -1.09
C LYS A 194 -8.15 14.72 -1.95
N ARG A 195 -8.23 14.95 -3.26
CA ARG A 195 -8.53 13.92 -4.26
C ARG A 195 -7.48 13.90 -5.34
N PHE A 196 -6.87 12.75 -5.57
CA PHE A 196 -6.03 12.48 -6.72
C PHE A 196 -6.90 12.10 -7.92
N ARG A 197 -6.75 12.80 -9.04
CA ARG A 197 -7.55 12.58 -10.24
C ARG A 197 -6.70 12.54 -11.50
N ARG A 198 -7.13 11.74 -12.46
CA ARG A 198 -6.68 11.86 -13.86
C ARG A 198 -7.23 13.15 -14.45
N ALA A 199 -6.38 13.91 -15.13
CA ALA A 199 -6.81 15.12 -15.82
C ALA A 199 -7.33 14.80 -17.23
N ALA A 200 -8.33 15.57 -17.70
CA ALA A 200 -8.94 15.36 -19.01
C ALA A 200 -7.94 15.52 -20.17
N GLY A 201 -6.87 16.31 -19.98
CA GLY A 201 -5.78 16.50 -20.95
C GLY A 201 -4.61 15.53 -20.82
N GLY A 202 -4.74 14.47 -19.99
CA GLY A 202 -3.64 13.57 -19.63
C GLY A 202 -2.91 14.02 -18.36
N GLY A 203 -2.19 13.08 -17.73
CA GLY A 203 -1.53 13.29 -16.44
C GLY A 203 -2.47 13.26 -15.24
N THR A 204 -1.97 13.70 -14.09
CA THR A 204 -2.68 13.64 -12.81
C THR A 204 -2.69 14.98 -12.09
N ARG A 205 -3.62 15.17 -11.16
CA ARG A 205 -3.69 16.36 -10.31
C ARG A 205 -4.27 16.02 -8.94
N PHE A 206 -4.02 16.90 -7.98
CA PHE A 206 -4.73 16.90 -6.70
C PHE A 206 -5.77 18.03 -6.68
N ASP A 207 -7.01 17.68 -6.40
CA ASP A 207 -8.03 18.64 -5.97
C ASP A 207 -7.95 18.74 -4.45
N VAL A 208 -7.61 19.91 -3.90
CA VAL A 208 -7.56 20.14 -2.45
C VAL A 208 -8.96 20.46 -1.95
N LEU A 209 -9.44 19.71 -0.96
CA LEU A 209 -10.78 19.85 -0.36
C LEU A 209 -10.71 20.52 1.02
N ASP A 210 -9.63 20.27 1.75
CA ASP A 210 -9.33 20.87 3.06
C ASP A 210 -7.81 21.09 3.16
N GLU A 211 -7.44 22.34 3.43
CA GLU A 211 -6.05 22.80 3.52
C GLU A 211 -5.43 22.65 4.92
N SER A 212 -6.23 22.30 5.94
CA SER A 212 -5.71 22.17 7.29
C SER A 212 -4.67 21.05 7.38
N GLU A 213 -3.61 21.32 8.13
CA GLU A 213 -2.49 20.39 8.31
C GLU A 213 -2.88 19.17 9.16
N TRP A 214 -2.09 18.10 9.02
CA TRP A 214 -2.21 16.95 9.91
C TRP A 214 -1.61 17.27 11.27
N SER A 215 -2.27 16.84 12.35
CA SER A 215 -1.70 16.87 13.70
C SER A 215 -0.58 15.83 13.84
N MET A 216 0.60 16.11 13.28
CA MET A 216 1.71 15.15 13.21
C MET A 216 2.17 14.68 14.60
N ASP A 217 2.11 15.55 15.61
CA ASP A 217 2.47 15.23 17.00
C ASP A 217 1.50 14.25 17.69
N GLU A 218 0.32 14.04 17.12
CA GLU A 218 -0.71 13.11 17.64
C GLU A 218 -0.67 11.73 16.96
N LEU A 219 0.20 11.55 15.97
CA LEU A 219 0.37 10.25 15.32
C LEU A 219 0.91 9.23 16.32
N VAL A 220 0.35 8.02 16.28
CA VAL A 220 0.85 6.89 17.07
C VAL A 220 1.54 5.87 16.17
N PRO A 221 2.72 5.34 16.57
CA PRO A 221 3.38 4.28 15.83
C PRO A 221 2.61 2.96 15.99
N LEU A 222 2.56 2.18 14.92
CA LEU A 222 1.92 0.87 14.86
C LEU A 222 2.97 -0.21 14.64
N GLU A 223 3.80 -0.43 15.66
CA GLU A 223 4.79 -1.51 15.64
C GLU A 223 4.12 -2.88 15.78
N VAL A 224 4.51 -3.81 14.92
CA VAL A 224 3.95 -5.15 14.86
C VAL A 224 5.03 -6.15 14.48
N SER A 225 4.94 -7.35 15.05
CA SER A 225 5.73 -8.48 14.58
C SER A 225 5.19 -8.98 13.24
N LYS A 226 5.99 -9.76 12.53
CA LYS A 226 5.56 -10.51 11.35
C LYS A 226 4.29 -11.32 11.64
N GLY A 227 3.30 -11.25 10.75
CA GLY A 227 2.06 -12.03 10.81
C GLY A 227 0.83 -11.28 11.34
#